data_AF-A0A3P8UZD2-F1
#
_entry.id   AF-A0A3P8UZD2-F1
#
_cell.length_a   1.000
_cell.length_b   1.000
_cell.length_c   1.000
_cell.angle_alpha   90.00
_cell.angle_beta   90.00
_cell.angle_gamma   90.00
#
_symmetry.space_group_name_H-M   'P 1'
#
loop_
_entity.id
_entity.type
_entity.pdbx_description
1 polymer ?
#
loop_
_entity_poly.entity_id
_entity_poly.type
_entity_poly.pdbx_seq_one_letter_code
_entity_poly.pdbx_strand_id
1 'polypeptide(L)'
;MAVQEGDILVSVCKHLYGWGAHRKSEIQSAFDMISGATCIRFKKHTTEMNYIMIMAGLGCASYIGSQGGRQPLFFAQKCSVGNLCHELIHALGLHHEHTRKDRNDFIDILWQNIVPGKEKNFKVNEGDTQNLMYDKDSIMHYGQYYFSKNGLPTLESKSSGGKMGQRSHLSQLDQMRLNKLYKCGTEHGAFNHLHHVRLTSQSDRRCFYFSLPGERQ
;
A
#
# COMPACT_ATOMS: atom_id res chain seq x y z
N MET A 1 -9.33 39.10 -19.74
CA MET A 1 -9.36 38.35 -18.47
C MET A 1 -10.76 37.83 -18.24
N ALA A 2 -10.93 36.51 -18.30
CA ALA A 2 -11.96 35.70 -17.63
C ALA A 2 -11.84 34.30 -18.22
N VAL A 3 -11.23 33.37 -17.48
CA VAL A 3 -11.23 31.95 -17.83
C VAL A 3 -12.48 31.36 -17.18
N GLN A 4 -13.44 30.97 -18.02
CA GLN A 4 -14.65 30.26 -17.62
C GLN A 4 -14.33 28.77 -17.35
N GLU A 5 -15.14 28.20 -16.47
CA GLU A 5 -15.09 26.84 -15.94
C GLU A 5 -14.83 25.78 -17.02
N GLY A 6 -13.77 25.00 -16.83
CA GLY A 6 -13.52 23.78 -17.57
C GLY A 6 -13.95 22.59 -16.74
N ASP A 7 -14.93 21.85 -17.24
CA ASP A 7 -15.19 20.47 -16.85
C ASP A 7 -13.88 19.69 -16.77
N ILE A 8 -13.66 18.94 -15.68
CA ILE A 8 -12.62 17.90 -15.69
C ILE A 8 -13.16 16.76 -16.56
N LEU A 9 -12.95 16.92 -17.85
CA LEU A 9 -13.07 15.86 -18.84
C LEU A 9 -12.10 14.75 -18.46
N VAL A 10 -12.63 13.63 -17.99
CA VAL A 10 -11.94 12.34 -18.03
C VAL A 10 -11.77 11.99 -19.51
N SER A 11 -10.68 12.47 -20.12
CA SER A 11 -10.31 12.07 -21.48
C SER A 11 -9.75 10.66 -21.44
N VAL A 12 -10.62 9.69 -21.68
CA VAL A 12 -10.24 8.39 -22.21
C VAL A 12 -10.08 8.55 -23.72
N CYS A 13 -8.91 9.03 -24.17
CA CYS A 13 -8.55 8.95 -25.59
C CYS A 13 -7.59 7.78 -25.85
N LYS A 14 -8.22 6.76 -26.46
CA LYS A 14 -7.75 5.74 -27.38
C LYS A 14 -6.26 5.75 -27.80
N HIS A 15 -5.77 4.49 -27.81
CA HIS A 15 -4.53 3.97 -28.41
C HIS A 15 -3.24 4.33 -27.68
N LEU A 16 -2.70 3.33 -26.97
CA LEU A 16 -1.31 2.89 -27.07
C LEU A 16 -1.18 1.56 -26.31
N TYR A 17 -0.64 0.55 -26.97
CA TYR A 17 -0.32 -0.76 -26.42
C TYR A 17 0.60 -0.61 -25.21
N GLY A 18 0.16 -1.10 -24.05
CA GLY A 18 0.96 -1.03 -22.83
C GLY A 18 0.15 -1.42 -21.61
N TRP A 19 0.62 -2.42 -20.89
CA TRP A 19 -0.01 -3.13 -19.77
C TRP A 19 -0.78 -2.25 -18.74
N GLY A 20 -0.39 -0.99 -18.54
CA GLY A 20 -1.03 -0.06 -17.60
C GLY A 20 -2.40 0.50 -18.02
N ALA A 21 -2.77 0.47 -19.31
CA ALA A 21 -4.04 1.03 -19.77
C ALA A 21 -5.26 0.16 -19.39
N HIS A 22 -5.07 -1.15 -19.25
CA HIS A 22 -6.16 -2.12 -19.04
C HIS A 22 -6.55 -2.33 -17.56
N ARG A 23 -5.74 -1.81 -16.61
CA ARG A 23 -5.92 -2.05 -15.17
C ARG A 23 -6.12 -0.77 -14.35
N LYS A 24 -6.47 0.33 -15.03
CA LYS A 24 -6.70 1.64 -14.39
C LYS A 24 -7.79 1.59 -13.32
N SER A 25 -8.87 0.84 -13.55
CA SER A 25 -9.95 0.66 -12.56
C SER A 25 -9.44 -0.05 -11.31
N GLU A 26 -8.64 -1.11 -11.46
CA GLU A 26 -8.05 -1.83 -10.33
C GLU A 26 -7.08 -0.97 -9.53
N ILE A 27 -6.28 -0.15 -10.22
CA ILE A 27 -5.37 0.82 -9.61
C ILE A 27 -6.16 1.86 -8.80
N GLN A 28 -7.22 2.41 -9.40
CA GLN A 28 -8.10 3.35 -8.71
C GLN A 28 -8.77 2.71 -7.49
N SER A 29 -9.27 1.48 -7.59
CA SER A 29 -9.85 0.76 -6.45
C SER A 29 -8.84 0.58 -5.31
N ALA A 30 -7.58 0.27 -5.60
CA ALA A 30 -6.54 0.17 -4.57
C ALA A 30 -6.24 1.53 -3.90
N PHE A 31 -6.26 2.63 -4.67
CA PHE A 31 -6.16 3.98 -4.11
C PHE A 31 -7.36 4.34 -3.23
N ASP A 32 -8.57 3.96 -3.64
CA ASP A 32 -9.80 4.24 -2.93
C ASP A 32 -9.88 3.47 -1.60
N MET A 33 -9.38 2.22 -1.56
CA MET A 33 -9.28 1.45 -0.30
C MET A 33 -8.51 2.23 0.77
N ILE A 34 -7.38 2.84 0.40
CA ILE A 34 -6.54 3.60 1.34
C ILE A 34 -7.15 4.99 1.57
N SER A 35 -7.59 5.68 0.52
CA SER A 35 -8.05 7.07 0.60
C SER A 35 -9.41 7.20 1.31
N GLY A 36 -10.24 6.16 1.25
CA GLY A 36 -11.53 6.10 1.94
C GLY A 36 -11.42 5.90 3.45
N ALA A 37 -10.33 5.30 3.92
CA ALA A 37 -10.10 4.99 5.34
C ALA A 37 -9.07 5.91 6.03
N THR A 38 -8.37 6.73 5.25
CA THR A 38 -7.27 7.58 5.73
C THR A 38 -7.34 8.97 5.12
N CYS A 39 -6.45 9.86 5.57
CA CYS A 39 -6.24 11.17 4.97
C CYS A 39 -5.25 11.17 3.79
N ILE A 40 -4.75 10.01 3.38
CA ILE A 40 -3.79 9.84 2.29
C ILE A 40 -4.52 9.96 0.96
N ARG A 41 -3.94 10.67 -0.01
CA ARG A 41 -4.53 10.86 -1.35
C ARG A 41 -3.51 10.52 -2.42
N PHE A 42 -3.97 9.89 -3.50
CA PHE A 42 -3.14 9.60 -4.66
C PHE A 42 -3.45 10.59 -5.78
N LYS A 43 -2.44 11.28 -6.27
CA LYS A 43 -2.56 12.24 -7.37
C LYS A 43 -1.69 11.80 -8.53
N LYS A 44 -2.15 12.05 -9.75
CA LYS A 44 -1.32 11.83 -10.93
C LYS A 44 -0.09 12.73 -10.83
N HIS A 45 1.08 12.15 -11.05
CA HIS A 45 2.35 12.85 -11.13
C HIS A 45 2.34 13.86 -12.27
N THR A 46 2.93 15.02 -12.03
CA THR A 46 3.20 16.07 -13.00
C THR A 46 4.69 16.39 -13.04
N THR A 47 5.20 17.01 -11.99
CA THR A 47 6.56 17.54 -11.88
C THR A 47 7.21 17.19 -10.54
N GLU A 48 6.51 16.44 -9.70
CA GLU A 48 6.96 16.14 -8.35
C GLU A 48 8.15 15.18 -8.36
N MET A 49 9.25 15.58 -7.73
CA MET A 49 10.50 14.80 -7.75
C MET A 49 10.32 13.37 -7.23
N ASN A 50 9.49 13.19 -6.21
CA ASN A 50 9.25 11.89 -5.58
C ASN A 50 7.89 11.35 -6.02
N TYR A 51 7.87 10.21 -6.71
CA TYR A 51 6.62 9.59 -7.16
C TYR A 51 6.76 8.08 -7.37
N ILE A 52 5.62 7.38 -7.23
CA ILE A 52 5.51 5.95 -7.50
C ILE A 52 5.23 5.73 -8.99
N MET A 53 6.10 5.00 -9.69
CA MET A 53 5.82 4.52 -11.03
C MET A 53 5.25 3.10 -10.96
N ILE A 54 3.96 2.94 -11.21
CA ILE A 54 3.33 1.61 -11.24
C ILE A 54 3.72 0.95 -12.56
N MET A 55 4.36 -0.21 -12.49
CA MET A 55 4.91 -0.91 -13.65
C MET A 55 4.47 -2.36 -13.69
N ALA A 56 4.44 -2.92 -14.90
CA ALA A 56 4.31 -4.37 -15.08
C ALA A 56 5.53 -5.08 -14.46
N GLY A 57 5.31 -6.23 -13.85
CA GLY A 57 6.38 -7.10 -13.37
C GLY A 57 6.00 -8.58 -13.41
N LEU A 58 6.91 -9.45 -12.98
CA LEU A 58 6.66 -10.89 -12.82
C LEU A 58 5.94 -11.24 -11.50
N GLY A 59 5.89 -10.28 -10.58
CA GLY A 59 5.22 -10.38 -9.28
C GLY A 59 4.75 -9.02 -8.78
N CYS A 60 4.13 -9.00 -7.61
CA CYS A 60 3.77 -7.79 -6.88
C CYS A 60 4.93 -7.46 -5.93
N ALA A 61 5.43 -6.23 -5.97
CA ALA A 61 6.50 -5.78 -5.08
C ALA A 61 6.61 -4.27 -5.04
N SER A 62 7.00 -3.74 -3.89
CA SER A 62 7.31 -2.33 -3.68
C SER A 62 8.49 -2.17 -2.73
N TYR A 63 9.13 -1.00 -2.79
CA TYR A 63 10.04 -0.58 -1.73
C TYR A 63 9.24 -0.15 -0.50
N ILE A 64 9.89 -0.20 0.67
CA ILE A 64 9.28 0.25 1.92
C ILE A 64 9.64 1.73 2.14
N GLY A 65 8.61 2.58 2.18
CA GLY A 65 8.77 4.03 2.33
C GLY A 65 9.25 4.74 1.06
N SER A 66 9.35 6.07 1.13
CA SER A 66 9.85 6.91 0.03
C SER A 66 11.35 6.71 -0.17
N GLN A 67 11.76 6.26 -1.35
CA GLN A 67 13.17 6.09 -1.72
C GLN A 67 13.82 7.38 -2.25
N GLY A 68 13.02 8.41 -2.51
CA GLY A 68 13.45 9.58 -3.27
C GLY A 68 13.46 9.34 -4.78
N GLY A 69 13.13 10.36 -5.56
CA GLY A 69 13.04 10.25 -7.01
C GLY A 69 11.86 9.38 -7.50
N ARG A 70 11.99 8.88 -8.72
CA ARG A 70 11.08 7.88 -9.30
C ARG A 70 11.32 6.51 -8.65
N GLN A 71 10.33 5.99 -7.93
CA GLN A 71 10.39 4.64 -7.36
C GLN A 71 9.43 3.67 -8.06
N PRO A 72 9.87 2.48 -8.51
CA PRO A 72 8.99 1.53 -9.15
C PRO A 72 8.13 0.79 -8.12
N LEU A 73 6.86 0.54 -8.48
CA LEU A 73 5.98 -0.41 -7.82
C LEU A 73 5.53 -1.42 -8.86
N PHE A 74 5.84 -2.70 -8.64
CA PHE A 74 5.49 -3.77 -9.56
C PHE A 74 4.09 -4.29 -9.25
N PHE A 75 3.24 -4.24 -10.26
CA PHE A 75 1.94 -4.87 -10.28
C PHE A 75 2.02 -5.88 -11.42
N ALA A 76 1.78 -7.18 -11.16
CA ALA A 76 1.77 -8.21 -12.19
C ALA A 76 0.34 -8.61 -12.53
N GLN A 77 0.12 -9.23 -13.69
CA GLN A 77 -1.23 -9.60 -14.14
C GLN A 77 -1.98 -10.50 -13.13
N LYS A 78 -1.23 -11.35 -12.41
CA LYS A 78 -1.74 -12.24 -11.37
C LYS A 78 -2.05 -11.57 -10.03
N CYS A 79 -1.61 -10.33 -9.83
CA CYS A 79 -1.82 -9.59 -8.59
C CYS A 79 -3.26 -9.05 -8.55
N SER A 80 -3.97 -9.19 -7.43
CA SER A 80 -5.28 -8.60 -7.24
C SER A 80 -5.20 -7.10 -6.88
N VAL A 81 -6.36 -6.43 -6.83
CA VAL A 81 -6.50 -5.08 -6.25
C VAL A 81 -5.92 -5.01 -4.83
N GLY A 82 -6.19 -6.02 -3.99
CA GLY A 82 -5.64 -6.05 -2.64
C GLY A 82 -4.14 -6.33 -2.58
N ASN A 83 -3.57 -7.03 -3.57
CA ASN A 83 -2.11 -7.08 -3.69
C ASN A 83 -1.54 -5.70 -4.01
N LEU A 84 -2.15 -4.94 -4.92
CA LEU A 84 -1.71 -3.57 -5.18
C LEU A 84 -1.85 -2.67 -3.96
N CYS A 85 -2.96 -2.78 -3.21
CA CYS A 85 -3.16 -2.07 -1.95
C CYS A 85 -2.04 -2.38 -0.95
N HIS A 86 -1.69 -3.66 -0.79
CA HIS A 86 -0.55 -4.11 0.02
C HIS A 86 0.79 -3.47 -0.41
N GLU A 87 1.09 -3.47 -1.72
CA GLU A 87 2.32 -2.86 -2.24
C GLU A 87 2.35 -1.33 -2.06
N LEU A 88 1.20 -0.66 -2.16
CA LEU A 88 1.09 0.77 -1.86
C LEU A 88 1.34 1.04 -0.37
N ILE A 89 0.86 0.18 0.52
CA ILE A 89 1.09 0.30 1.97
C ILE A 89 2.58 0.07 2.33
N HIS A 90 3.28 -0.80 1.61
CA HIS A 90 4.74 -0.84 1.66
C HIS A 90 5.36 0.50 1.27
N ALA A 91 4.97 1.09 0.14
CA ALA A 91 5.48 2.39 -0.29
C ALA A 91 5.18 3.52 0.74
N LEU A 92 4.09 3.38 1.50
CA LEU A 92 3.71 4.25 2.62
C LEU A 92 4.50 3.97 3.92
N GLY A 93 5.37 2.96 3.93
CA GLY A 93 6.35 2.73 5.00
C GLY A 93 6.00 1.61 5.98
N LEU A 94 4.93 0.84 5.77
CA LEU A 94 4.64 -0.29 6.64
C LEU A 94 5.36 -1.56 6.20
N HIS A 95 5.94 -2.27 7.18
CA HIS A 95 6.51 -3.60 7.01
C HIS A 95 5.42 -4.68 7.11
N HIS A 96 5.77 -5.91 6.73
CA HIS A 96 4.90 -7.06 6.93
C HIS A 96 4.58 -7.30 8.41
N GLU A 97 3.35 -7.70 8.70
CA GLU A 97 2.89 -7.93 10.08
C GLU A 97 3.69 -9.02 10.78
N HIS A 98 3.98 -10.13 10.09
CA HIS A 98 4.76 -11.24 10.61
C HIS A 98 6.24 -10.91 10.82
N THR A 99 6.66 -9.67 10.59
CA THR A 99 8.04 -9.22 10.87
C THR A 99 8.11 -8.32 12.10
N ARG A 100 7.00 -8.06 12.80
CA ARG A 100 7.00 -7.32 14.05
C ARG A 100 7.89 -7.99 15.11
N LYS A 101 8.43 -7.17 16.02
CA LYS A 101 9.26 -7.62 17.15
C LYS A 101 8.53 -8.52 18.15
N ASP A 102 7.23 -8.34 18.33
CA ASP A 102 6.38 -9.11 19.25
C ASP A 102 5.68 -10.30 18.59
N ARG A 103 5.94 -10.58 17.31
CA ARG A 103 5.24 -11.63 16.56
C ARG A 103 5.30 -13.02 17.21
N ASN A 104 6.38 -13.31 17.94
CA ASN A 104 6.63 -14.64 18.49
C ASN A 104 5.62 -14.98 19.60
N ASP A 105 4.85 -14.00 20.09
CA ASP A 105 3.74 -14.24 21.02
C ASP A 105 2.46 -14.72 20.30
N PHE A 106 2.39 -14.53 18.97
CA PHE A 106 1.17 -14.76 18.18
C PHE A 106 1.31 -15.83 17.11
N ILE A 107 2.52 -16.02 16.58
CA ILE A 107 2.81 -16.96 15.48
C ILE A 107 4.10 -17.75 15.74
N ASP A 108 4.18 -18.93 15.12
CA ASP A 108 5.39 -19.72 14.98
C ASP A 108 5.89 -19.69 13.53
N ILE A 109 7.21 -19.58 13.36
CA ILE A 109 7.87 -19.70 12.05
C ILE A 109 8.40 -21.13 11.91
N LEU A 110 7.90 -21.88 10.94
CA LEU A 110 8.34 -23.25 10.66
C LEU A 110 9.49 -23.23 9.64
N TRP A 111 10.68 -22.86 10.12
CA TRP A 111 11.88 -22.63 9.32
C TRP A 111 12.23 -23.80 8.39
N GLN A 112 12.01 -25.04 8.83
CA GLN A 112 12.26 -26.26 8.08
C GLN A 112 11.44 -26.36 6.79
N ASN A 113 10.31 -25.65 6.68
CA ASN A 113 9.44 -25.66 5.51
C ASN A 113 9.74 -24.52 4.52
N ILE A 114 10.61 -23.56 4.89
CA ILE A 114 10.94 -22.40 4.05
C ILE A 114 11.91 -22.79 2.92
N VAL A 115 11.67 -22.26 1.73
CA VAL A 115 12.59 -22.38 0.57
C VAL A 115 13.97 -21.83 0.95
N PRO A 116 15.07 -22.60 0.74
CA PRO A 116 16.43 -22.13 1.02
C PRO A 116 16.73 -20.77 0.38
N GLY A 117 17.29 -19.85 1.17
CA GLY A 117 17.61 -18.48 0.74
C GLY A 117 16.46 -17.47 0.87
N LYS A 118 15.29 -17.88 1.38
CA LYS A 118 14.13 -17.00 1.65
C LYS A 118 13.92 -16.70 3.12
N GLU A 119 14.75 -17.23 4.01
CA GLU A 119 14.67 -17.11 5.47
C GLU A 119 14.68 -15.64 5.92
N LYS A 120 15.41 -14.77 5.19
CA LYS A 120 15.46 -13.33 5.48
C LYS A 120 14.09 -12.65 5.44
N ASN A 121 13.12 -13.16 4.65
CA ASN A 121 11.77 -12.62 4.56
C ASN A 121 10.95 -12.86 5.84
N PHE A 122 11.43 -13.73 6.72
CA PHE A 122 10.81 -14.08 7.99
C PHE A 122 11.61 -13.57 9.17
N LYS A 123 12.65 -12.74 8.98
CA LYS A 123 13.35 -12.13 10.12
C LYS A 123 12.51 -11.01 10.73
N VAL A 124 12.71 -10.77 12.02
CA VAL A 124 12.13 -9.62 12.71
C VAL A 124 12.72 -8.35 12.11
N ASN A 125 11.89 -7.34 11.90
CA ASN A 125 12.31 -5.98 11.58
C ASN A 125 12.25 -5.14 12.85
N GLU A 126 13.30 -4.36 13.08
CA GLU A 126 13.30 -3.32 14.10
C GLU A 126 12.35 -2.21 13.65
N GLY A 127 11.27 -2.00 14.39
CA GLY A 127 10.22 -1.05 14.03
C GLY A 127 9.26 -0.80 15.17
N ASP A 128 8.64 0.38 15.17
CA ASP A 128 7.62 0.75 16.14
C ASP A 128 6.30 0.04 15.85
N THR A 129 5.77 -0.64 16.87
CA THR A 129 4.44 -1.27 16.82
C THR A 129 3.30 -0.26 16.98
N GLN A 130 3.65 1.00 17.25
CA GLN A 130 2.74 2.13 17.52
C GLN A 130 1.77 1.86 18.68
N ASN A 131 2.19 0.99 19.61
CA ASN A 131 1.37 0.46 20.70
C ASN A 131 0.02 -0.13 20.23
N LEU A 132 -0.01 -0.70 19.01
CA LEU A 132 -1.16 -1.44 18.49
C LEU A 132 -0.93 -2.95 18.63
N MET A 133 -2.02 -3.67 18.85
CA MET A 133 -2.03 -5.13 18.92
C MET A 133 -1.53 -5.76 17.60
N TYR A 134 -1.08 -7.01 17.70
CA TYR A 134 -0.73 -7.83 16.54
C TYR A 134 -1.99 -8.20 15.76
N ASP A 135 -1.93 -8.04 14.44
CA ASP A 135 -3.11 -8.13 13.58
C ASP A 135 -3.01 -9.26 12.55
N LYS A 136 -3.54 -10.43 12.88
CA LYS A 136 -3.57 -11.59 11.96
C LYS A 136 -4.38 -11.33 10.69
N ASP A 137 -5.33 -10.40 10.74
CA ASP A 137 -6.20 -10.03 9.63
C ASP A 137 -5.63 -8.89 8.77
N SER A 138 -4.47 -8.33 9.17
CA SER A 138 -3.80 -7.29 8.40
C SER A 138 -3.56 -7.73 6.95
N ILE A 139 -3.85 -6.82 6.02
CA ILE A 139 -3.49 -7.00 4.61
C ILE A 139 -1.97 -7.16 4.44
N MET A 140 -1.19 -6.69 5.41
CA MET A 140 0.28 -6.78 5.49
C MET A 140 0.78 -8.11 6.08
N HIS A 141 -0.11 -9.02 6.51
CA HIS A 141 0.30 -10.33 7.02
C HIS A 141 0.57 -11.31 5.87
N TYR A 142 1.59 -12.17 6.02
CA TYR A 142 1.79 -13.32 5.12
C TYR A 142 0.78 -14.43 5.36
N GLY A 143 0.42 -15.15 4.30
CA GLY A 143 -0.36 -16.37 4.42
C GLY A 143 0.49 -17.54 4.92
N GLN A 144 -0.19 -18.59 5.36
CA GLN A 144 0.40 -19.77 6.01
C GLN A 144 1.49 -20.47 5.16
N TYR A 145 1.38 -20.42 3.83
CA TYR A 145 2.19 -21.20 2.89
C TYR A 145 3.20 -20.36 2.08
N TYR A 146 3.39 -19.09 2.41
CA TYR A 146 4.30 -18.21 1.68
C TYR A 146 5.74 -18.77 1.73
N PHE A 147 6.40 -18.87 0.57
CA PHE A 147 7.75 -19.45 0.47
C PHE A 147 7.90 -20.88 1.01
N SER A 148 6.82 -21.68 1.00
CA SER A 148 6.90 -23.11 1.32
C SER A 148 7.62 -23.90 0.22
N LYS A 149 8.52 -24.80 0.60
CA LYS A 149 9.25 -25.71 -0.32
C LYS A 149 8.57 -27.06 -0.52
N ASN A 150 7.66 -27.43 0.37
CA ASN A 150 7.08 -28.77 0.48
C ASN A 150 5.54 -28.74 0.58
N GLY A 151 4.92 -27.59 0.36
CA GLY A 151 3.47 -27.40 0.49
C GLY A 151 2.97 -27.39 1.94
N LEU A 152 3.86 -27.55 2.93
CA LEU A 152 3.52 -27.44 4.34
C LEU A 152 3.57 -25.98 4.83
N PRO A 153 2.86 -25.66 5.93
CA PRO A 153 2.90 -24.33 6.54
C PRO A 153 4.33 -23.83 6.84
N THR A 154 4.61 -22.56 6.52
CA THR A 154 5.81 -21.84 6.98
C THR A 154 5.51 -20.94 8.17
N LEU A 155 4.24 -20.59 8.37
CA LEU A 155 3.72 -19.78 9.47
C LEU A 155 2.58 -20.53 10.13
N GLU A 156 2.49 -20.52 11.45
CA GLU A 156 1.33 -21.04 12.18
C GLU A 156 0.86 -20.05 13.24
N SER A 157 -0.45 -19.92 13.41
CA SER A 157 -1.04 -19.07 14.46
C SER A 157 -1.05 -19.85 15.77
N LYS A 158 -0.55 -19.24 16.85
CA LYS A 158 -0.56 -19.84 18.20
C LYS A 158 -1.97 -19.94 18.81
N SER A 159 -2.90 -19.12 18.31
CA SER A 159 -4.33 -19.23 18.64
C SER A 159 -5.05 -20.03 17.57
N SER A 160 -5.96 -20.91 18.01
CA SER A 160 -6.79 -21.74 17.13
C SER A 160 -7.63 -20.87 16.17
N GLY A 161 -7.70 -21.27 14.90
CA GLY A 161 -8.61 -20.67 13.92
C GLY A 161 -8.21 -19.31 13.34
N GLY A 162 -6.99 -18.80 13.59
CA GLY A 162 -6.51 -17.55 12.99
C GLY A 162 -6.19 -17.67 11.50
N LYS A 163 -7.10 -17.23 10.61
CA LYS A 163 -6.79 -17.07 9.18
C LYS A 163 -5.82 -15.88 9.02
N MET A 164 -4.78 -16.07 8.23
CA MET A 164 -3.75 -15.07 7.95
C MET A 164 -3.54 -14.95 6.44
N GLY A 165 -3.13 -13.78 5.97
CA GLY A 165 -2.77 -13.57 4.58
C GLY A 165 -3.90 -13.20 3.63
N GLN A 166 -5.01 -12.66 4.17
CA GLN A 166 -6.08 -12.10 3.34
C GLN A 166 -5.55 -10.93 2.48
N ARG A 167 -6.16 -10.74 1.30
CA ARG A 167 -5.84 -9.66 0.34
C ARG A 167 -7.11 -9.03 -0.23
N SER A 168 -8.16 -8.90 0.58
CA SER A 168 -9.46 -8.37 0.15
C SER A 168 -9.78 -7.00 0.77
N HIS A 169 -9.22 -6.65 1.93
CA HIS A 169 -9.59 -5.44 2.65
C HIS A 169 -8.47 -4.92 3.55
N LEU A 170 -8.57 -3.66 3.98
CA LEU A 170 -7.77 -3.12 5.08
C LEU A 170 -8.43 -3.51 6.40
N SER A 171 -7.68 -4.10 7.32
CA SER A 171 -8.18 -4.29 8.68
C SER A 171 -8.34 -2.94 9.37
N GLN A 172 -9.06 -2.92 10.50
CA GLN A 172 -9.15 -1.70 11.32
C GLN A 172 -7.76 -1.24 11.80
N LEU A 173 -6.87 -2.18 12.12
CA LEU A 173 -5.53 -1.86 12.63
C LEU A 173 -4.58 -1.39 11.51
N ASP A 174 -4.75 -1.85 10.27
CA ASP A 174 -4.05 -1.29 9.10
C ASP A 174 -4.37 0.21 8.94
N GLN A 175 -5.66 0.56 9.00
CA GLN A 175 -6.13 1.94 8.91
C GLN A 175 -5.58 2.80 10.05
N MET A 176 -5.65 2.29 11.29
CA MET A 176 -5.11 2.99 12.46
C MET A 176 -3.61 3.23 12.35
N ARG A 177 -2.83 2.26 11.83
CA ARG A 177 -1.38 2.43 11.62
C ARG A 177 -1.06 3.53 10.62
N LEU A 178 -1.74 3.54 9.48
CA LEU A 178 -1.58 4.58 8.47
C LEU A 178 -2.00 5.95 9.03
N ASN A 179 -3.14 6.02 9.73
CA ASN A 179 -3.63 7.25 10.32
C ASN A 179 -2.70 7.80 11.40
N LYS A 180 -2.11 6.95 12.25
CA LYS A 180 -1.08 7.36 13.22
C LYS A 180 0.20 7.83 12.53
N LEU A 181 0.70 7.06 11.57
CA LEU A 181 1.94 7.37 10.84
C LEU A 181 1.84 8.71 10.09
N TYR A 182 0.70 8.97 9.45
CA TYR A 182 0.43 10.19 8.68
C TYR A 182 -0.36 11.26 9.43
N LYS A 183 -0.56 11.08 10.74
CA LYS A 183 -1.23 12.02 11.66
C LYS A 183 -2.61 12.48 11.18
N CYS A 184 -3.38 11.56 10.58
CA CYS A 184 -4.74 11.83 10.15
C CYS A 184 -5.63 12.17 11.37
N GLY A 185 -6.45 13.21 11.26
CA GLY A 185 -7.36 13.65 12.32
C GLY A 185 -6.74 14.46 13.47
N THR A 186 -5.42 14.67 13.51
CA THR A 186 -4.83 15.72 14.36
C THR A 186 -5.08 17.10 13.72
N GLU A 187 -5.08 18.20 14.47
CA GLU A 187 -5.63 19.54 14.11
C GLU A 187 -5.15 20.19 12.79
N HIS A 188 -4.25 19.55 12.03
CA HIS A 188 -3.95 19.85 10.63
C HIS A 188 -4.74 19.00 9.61
N GLY A 189 -5.78 18.26 10.03
CA GLY A 189 -6.49 17.31 9.17
C GLY A 189 -7.97 17.10 9.47
N ALA A 190 -8.59 17.90 10.34
CA ALA A 190 -10.04 17.94 10.45
C ALA A 190 -10.60 18.81 9.30
N PHE A 191 -10.78 18.23 8.11
CA PHE A 191 -11.78 18.76 7.19
C PHE A 191 -13.16 18.35 7.73
N ASN A 192 -13.64 19.12 8.70
CA ASN A 192 -15.05 19.11 9.03
C ASN A 192 -15.83 19.59 7.80
N HIS A 193 -16.92 18.88 7.52
CA HIS A 193 -17.95 19.34 6.61
C HIS A 193 -18.36 20.78 6.95
N LEU A 194 -18.37 21.61 5.90
CA LEU A 194 -18.96 22.95 5.77
C LEU A 194 -18.12 24.16 6.24
N HIS A 195 -18.07 25.11 5.28
CA HIS A 195 -17.68 26.52 5.32
C HIS A 195 -16.19 26.89 5.11
N HIS A 196 -15.99 27.45 3.90
CA HIS A 196 -14.89 28.31 3.42
C HIS A 196 -13.86 28.80 4.46
N VAL A 197 -12.61 28.30 4.37
CA VAL A 197 -11.43 29.09 4.74
C VAL A 197 -10.27 28.81 3.77
N ARG A 198 -9.62 29.92 3.42
CA ARG A 198 -8.52 30.14 2.46
C ARG A 198 -7.47 29.03 2.37
N LEU A 199 -7.19 28.66 1.12
CA LEU A 199 -5.95 28.04 0.68
C LEU A 199 -4.77 28.92 1.11
N THR A 200 -3.98 28.44 2.07
CA THR A 200 -2.62 28.93 2.26
C THR A 200 -1.67 27.91 1.64
N SER A 201 -0.77 28.42 0.81
CA SER A 201 0.20 27.67 0.03
C SER A 201 1.19 26.93 0.93
N GLN A 202 0.95 25.65 1.15
CA GLN A 202 1.97 24.64 1.40
C GLN A 202 1.47 23.38 0.68
N SER A 203 2.19 22.96 -0.35
CA SER A 203 1.96 21.71 -1.09
C SER A 203 1.45 20.59 -0.18
N ASP A 204 0.30 20.05 -0.54
CA ASP A 204 -0.49 19.01 0.13
C ASP A 204 0.39 17.81 0.58
N ARG A 205 0.97 17.88 1.78
CA ARG A 205 1.96 16.90 2.30
C ARG A 205 1.42 15.48 2.51
N ARG A 206 0.14 15.25 2.18
CA ARG A 206 -0.55 13.95 2.25
C ARG A 206 -0.86 13.36 0.88
N CYS A 207 -0.44 14.06 -0.18
CA CYS A 207 -0.56 13.58 -1.54
C CYS A 207 0.66 12.76 -1.94
N PHE A 208 0.37 11.59 -2.49
CA PHE A 208 1.33 10.70 -3.11
C PHE A 208 1.14 10.76 -4.60
N TYR A 209 2.24 11.07 -5.29
CA TYR A 209 2.23 11.23 -6.72
C TYR A 209 2.53 9.89 -7.37
N PHE A 210 1.80 9.56 -8.43
CA PHE A 210 2.03 8.31 -9.16
C PHE A 210 1.94 8.51 -10.68
N SER A 211 2.61 7.63 -11.42
CA SER A 211 2.58 7.61 -12.88
C SER A 211 2.43 6.17 -13.40
N LEU A 212 1.78 6.04 -14.56
CA LEU A 212 1.66 4.78 -15.29
C LEU A 212 2.66 4.72 -16.47
N PRO A 213 3.03 3.51 -16.94
CA PRO A 213 3.98 3.37 -18.04
C PRO A 213 3.40 4.00 -19.32
N GLY A 214 4.20 4.81 -20.00
CA GLY A 214 3.80 5.46 -21.25
C GLY A 214 3.04 6.78 -21.09
N GLU A 215 2.78 7.24 -19.87
CA GLU A 215 2.36 8.63 -19.65
C GLU A 215 3.54 9.55 -19.98
N ARG A 216 3.44 10.30 -21.08
CA ARG A 216 4.38 11.39 -21.39
C ARG A 216 4.15 12.53 -20.39
N GLN A 217 5.25 13.05 -19.86
CA GLN A 217 5.29 14.24 -18.99
C GLN A 217 5.26 15.50 -19.86
#